data_AF-A0A3P6FWD6-F1
#
_entry.id   AF-A0A3P6FWD6-F1
#
_cell.length_a   1.000
_cell.length_b   1.000
_cell.length_c   1.000
_cell.angle_alpha   90.00
_cell.angle_beta   90.00
_cell.angle_gamma   90.00
#
_symmetry.space_group_name_H-M   'P 1'
#
loop_
_entity.id
_entity.type
_entity.pdbx_description
1 polymer ?
#
loop_
_entity_poly.entity_id
_entity_poly.type
_entity_poly.pdbx_seq_one_letter_code
_entity_poly.pdbx_strand_id
1 'polypeptide(L)' 'EILKSEAQTFCFECGPVPFLGTNADGFNCCKSKYGSPPVVSGVVEGSEKHCHCYC' A
#
# COMPACT_ATOMS: atom_id res chain seq x y z
N GLU A 1 -27.64 -4.11 -8.46
CA GLU A 1 -26.47 -3.23 -8.55
C GLU A 1 -25.28 -3.98 -7.97
N ILE A 2 -24.33 -4.41 -8.80
CA ILE A 2 -23.10 -5.01 -8.30
C ILE A 2 -22.32 -3.84 -7.72
N LEU A 3 -22.24 -3.77 -6.39
CA LEU A 3 -21.37 -2.84 -5.68
C LEU A 3 -20.01 -2.91 -6.36
N LYS A 4 -19.65 -1.85 -7.10
CA LYS A 4 -18.26 -1.60 -7.48
C LYS A 4 -17.55 -1.44 -6.14
N SER A 5 -17.04 -2.53 -5.57
CA SER A 5 -15.93 -2.44 -4.61
C SER A 5 -14.92 -1.54 -5.28
N GLU A 6 -14.61 -0.41 -4.67
CA GLU A 6 -13.57 0.49 -5.14
C GLU A 6 -12.31 -0.35 -5.22
N ALA A 7 -11.97 -0.79 -6.43
CA ALA A 7 -10.87 -1.69 -6.67
C ALA A 7 -9.61 -0.88 -6.37
N GLN A 8 -9.07 -1.08 -5.17
CA GLN A 8 -7.78 -0.56 -4.77
C GLN A 8 -6.78 -0.96 -5.85
N THR A 9 -6.28 0.02 -6.59
CA THR A 9 -5.34 -0.15 -7.68
C THR A 9 -3.95 -0.12 -7.09
N PHE A 10 -3.19 -1.18 -7.32
CA PHE A 10 -1.78 -1.19 -6.96
C PHE A 10 -1.07 -0.06 -7.72
N CYS A 11 -0.37 0.79 -6.98
CA CYS A 11 0.38 1.90 -7.54
C CYS A 11 1.88 1.67 -7.46
N PHE A 12 2.38 1.44 -6.23
CA PHE A 12 3.81 1.42 -5.92
C PHE A 12 4.11 0.49 -4.76
N GLU A 13 5.40 0.28 -4.48
CA GLU A 13 5.88 -0.33 -3.25
C GLU A 13 6.63 0.70 -2.39
N CYS A 14 6.73 0.46 -1.08
CA CYS A 14 7.45 1.33 -0.15
C CYS A 14 8.32 0.54 0.84
N GLY A 15 9.43 1.13 1.27
CA GLY A 15 10.30 0.55 2.29
C GLY A 15 11.19 -0.61 1.80
N PRO A 16 11.99 -1.20 2.71
CA PRO A 16 12.86 -2.33 2.42
C PRO A 16 12.08 -3.66 2.36
N VAL A 17 12.68 -4.66 1.70
CA VAL A 17 12.17 -6.03 1.60
C VAL A 17 13.11 -6.96 2.39
N PRO A 18 12.62 -7.74 3.38
CA PRO A 18 11.24 -7.78 3.86
C PRO A 18 10.87 -6.52 4.65
N PHE A 19 9.63 -6.07 4.49
CA PHE A 19 9.06 -5.00 5.29
C PHE A 19 8.73 -5.53 6.68
N LEU A 20 9.43 -5.01 7.69
CA LEU A 20 9.32 -5.47 9.08
C LEU A 20 8.22 -4.76 9.87
N GLY A 21 7.61 -3.71 9.31
CA GLY A 21 6.51 -2.96 9.92
C GLY A 21 5.13 -3.58 9.69
N THR A 22 4.12 -2.91 10.22
CA THR A 22 2.69 -3.25 10.07
C THR A 22 2.09 -2.59 8.83
N ASN A 23 0.84 -2.95 8.47
CA ASN A 23 0.09 -2.25 7.42
C ASN A 23 -0.06 -0.74 7.71
N ALA A 24 -0.18 -0.35 8.98
CA ALA A 24 -0.24 1.07 9.35
C ALA A 24 1.09 1.78 9.07
N ASP A 25 2.22 1.12 9.35
CA ASP A 25 3.55 1.64 9.02
C ASP A 25 3.74 1.72 7.50
N GLY A 26 3.25 0.72 6.78
CA GLY A 26 3.24 0.68 5.31
C GLY A 26 2.43 1.82 4.71
N PHE A 27 1.21 2.05 5.20
CA PHE A 27 0.37 3.17 4.75
C PHE A 27 1.04 4.53 5.02
N ASN A 28 1.65 4.71 6.18
CA ASN A 28 2.39 5.93 6.49
C ASN A 28 3.63 6.10 5.59
N CYS A 29 4.35 5.01 5.27
CA CYS A 29 5.45 5.01 4.29
C CYS A 29 4.94 5.49 2.92
N CYS A 30 3.88 4.85 2.42
CA CYS A 30 3.27 5.14 1.14
C CYS A 30 2.77 6.59 1.06
N LYS A 31 2.05 7.06 2.08
CA LYS A 31 1.53 8.43 2.14
C LYS A 31 2.62 9.50 2.25
N SER A 32 3.70 9.22 2.99
CA SER A 32 4.83 10.13 3.13
C SER A 32 5.64 10.25 1.84
N LYS A 33 5.79 9.13 1.13
CA LYS A 33 6.60 9.06 -0.09
C LYS A 33 5.83 9.48 -1.34
N TYR A 34 4.55 9.17 -1.43
CA TYR A 34 3.70 9.40 -2.60
C TYR A 34 2.57 10.37 -2.24
N GLY A 35 2.68 11.60 -2.73
CA GLY A 35 1.68 12.66 -2.53
C GLY A 35 0.60 12.74 -3.62
N SER A 36 0.83 12.08 -4.77
CA SER A 36 -0.14 12.00 -5.88
C SER A 36 0.23 10.84 -6.81
N PRO A 37 -0.71 9.95 -7.20
CA PRO A 37 -2.09 9.87 -6.72
C PRO A 37 -2.17 9.62 -5.20
N PRO A 38 -3.25 10.06 -4.54
CA PRO A 38 -3.40 9.90 -3.09
C PRO A 38 -3.46 8.41 -2.74
N VAL A 39 -2.53 7.97 -1.90
CA VAL A 39 -2.54 6.60 -1.37
C VAL A 39 -3.75 6.44 -0.46
N VAL A 40 -4.57 5.43 -0.74
CA VAL A 40 -5.74 5.04 0.05
C VAL A 40 -5.46 3.88 1.00
N SER A 41 -4.42 3.08 0.72
CA SER A 41 -4.03 1.94 1.56
C SER A 41 -2.55 1.56 1.41
N GLY A 42 -1.98 0.99 2.47
CA GLY A 42 -0.67 0.35 2.47
C GLY A 42 -0.80 -1.03 3.12
N VAL A 43 -0.45 -2.09 2.39
CA VAL A 43 -0.63 -3.47 2.82
C VAL A 43 0.70 -4.20 2.77
N VAL A 44 1.09 -4.82 3.87
CA VAL A 44 2.27 -5.70 3.91
C VAL A 44 1.83 -7.10 3.51
N GLU A 45 2.21 -7.54 2.31
CA GLU A 45 1.77 -8.81 1.75
C GLU A 45 2.86 -9.51 0.92
N GLY A 46 2.54 -10.71 0.43
CA GLY A 46 3.49 -11.58 -0.26
C GLY A 46 4.40 -12.36 0.69
N SER A 47 5.03 -13.41 0.16
CA SER A 47 5.97 -14.27 0.91
C SER A 47 7.22 -13.51 1.36
N GLU A 48 7.61 -12.49 0.60
CA GLU A 48 8.75 -11.62 0.88
C GLU A 48 8.38 -10.41 1.75
N LYS A 49 7.11 -10.26 2.13
CA LYS A 49 6.58 -9.13 2.91
C LYS A 49 6.91 -7.78 2.29
N HIS A 50 6.44 -7.53 1.07
CA HIS A 50 6.50 -6.21 0.45
C HIS A 50 5.41 -5.31 1.04
N CYS A 51 5.68 -4.01 1.15
CA CYS A 51 4.63 -3.03 1.45
C CYS A 51 4.09 -2.48 0.12
N HIS A 52 2.90 -2.94 -0.27
CA HIS A 52 2.17 -2.49 -1.45
C HIS A 52 1.32 -1.25 -1.14
N CYS A 53 1.49 -0.21 -1.94
CA CYS A 53 0.75 1.05 -1.85
C CYS A 53 -0.37 1.05 -2.89
N TYR A 54 -1.60 1.27 -2.43
CA TYR A 54 -2.77 1.36 -3.29
C TYR A 54 -3.30 2.79 -3.37
N CYS A 55 -3.74 3.14 -4.57
CA CYS A 55 -4.55 4.31 -4.90
C CYS A 55 -5.78 3.81 -5.70
#